data_AF-A0ABD6EUB9-F1
#
_entry.id   AF-A0ABD6EUB9-F1
#
_cell.length_a   1.000
_cell.length_b   1.000
_cell.length_c   1.000
_cell.angle_alpha   90.00
_cell.angle_beta   90.00
_cell.angle_gamma   90.00
#
_symmetry.space_group_name_H-M   'P 1'
#
loop_
_entity.id
_entity.type
_entity.pdbx_description
1 polymer ?
#
loop_
_entity_poly.entity_id
_entity_poly.type
_entity_poly.pdbx_seq_one_letter_code
_entity_poly.pdbx_strand_id
1 'polypeptide(L)'
;METSAIDTGWETINYNDQLIQDIVKRSMRTINNSMVGCDSPVRLVKVLKVKRKRVAGYRYLLQVLVQEIPDSNLSEKKSLSVVSFLLLCEQNYVSLHAPT
;
A
#
# COMPACT_ATOMS: atom_id res chain seq x y z
N MET A 1 -25.13 -4.64 -28.26
CA MET A 1 -24.16 -5.19 -27.31
C MET A 1 -22.99 -4.24 -27.32
N GLU A 2 -22.69 -3.56 -26.20
CA GLU A 2 -21.37 -2.95 -25.95
C GLU A 2 -21.39 -2.38 -24.53
N THR A 3 -20.84 -3.15 -23.59
CA THR A 3 -20.62 -2.76 -22.20
C THR A 3 -19.44 -1.79 -22.18
N SER A 4 -19.73 -0.48 -22.18
CA SER A 4 -18.73 0.56 -21.92
C SER A 4 -18.09 0.27 -20.56
N ALA A 5 -16.84 -0.20 -20.58
CA ALA A 5 -16.05 -0.38 -19.38
C ALA A 5 -16.02 0.96 -18.63
N ILE A 6 -16.52 0.95 -17.40
CA ILE A 6 -16.52 2.11 -16.52
C ILE A 6 -15.05 2.45 -16.27
N ASP A 7 -14.51 3.44 -16.99
CA ASP A 7 -13.17 3.94 -16.73
C ASP A 7 -13.22 4.66 -15.38
N THR A 8 -12.90 3.90 -14.33
CA THR A 8 -12.93 4.40 -12.96
C THR A 8 -11.78 5.37 -12.67
N GLY A 9 -10.96 5.73 -13.67
CA GLY A 9 -9.78 6.58 -13.56
C GLY A 9 -8.60 5.91 -12.84
N TRP A 10 -8.64 4.59 -12.67
CA TRP A 10 -7.58 3.81 -12.03
C TRP A 10 -6.67 3.16 -13.06
N GLU A 11 -5.43 3.63 -13.15
CA GLU A 11 -4.38 3.05 -13.98
C GLU A 11 -3.55 2.04 -13.16
N THR A 12 -3.23 0.88 -13.73
CA THR A 12 -2.28 -0.04 -13.09
C THR A 12 -0.87 0.44 -13.38
N ILE A 13 -0.04 0.57 -12.34
CA ILE A 13 1.33 1.06 -12.47
C ILE A 13 2.34 -0.01 -12.02
N ASN A 14 3.58 0.13 -12.49
CA ASN A 14 4.66 -0.76 -12.11
C ASN A 14 5.04 -0.51 -10.64
N TYR A 15 5.02 -1.57 -9.84
CA TYR A 15 5.39 -1.51 -8.42
C TYR A 15 6.90 -1.59 -8.17
N ASN A 16 7.72 -1.85 -9.20
CA ASN A 16 9.18 -1.80 -9.11
C ASN A 16 9.73 -0.37 -9.14
N ASP A 17 8.88 0.63 -9.34
CA ASP A 17 9.25 2.03 -9.22
C ASP A 17 9.69 2.35 -7.78
N GLN A 18 10.82 3.02 -7.63
CA GLN A 18 11.41 3.35 -6.33
C GLN A 18 10.48 4.19 -5.46
N LEU A 19 9.67 5.06 -6.08
CA LEU A 19 8.64 5.83 -5.37
C LEU A 19 7.59 4.90 -4.77
N ILE A 20 7.13 3.89 -5.52
CA ILE A 20 6.12 2.95 -5.07
C ILE A 20 6.66 2.04 -3.96
N GLN A 21 7.93 1.64 -4.05
CA GLN A 21 8.60 0.91 -2.97
C GLN A 21 8.67 1.72 -1.67
N ASP A 22 8.96 3.03 -1.75
CA ASP A 22 8.96 3.91 -0.56
C ASP A 22 7.55 4.06 0.03
N ILE A 23 6.54 4.27 -0.82
CA ILE A 23 5.13 4.36 -0.41
C ILE A 23 4.70 3.06 0.30
N VAL A 24 5.03 1.89 -0.26
CA VAL A 24 4.71 0.60 0.35
C VAL A 24 5.40 0.45 1.71
N LYS A 25 6.67 0.81 1.84
CA LYS A 25 7.39 0.77 3.13
C LYS A 25 6.75 1.69 4.18
N ARG A 26 6.36 2.91 3.82
CA ARG A 26 5.64 3.82 4.73
C ARG A 26 4.27 3.24 5.12
N SER A 27 3.56 2.66 4.16
CA SER A 27 2.24 2.05 4.37
C SER A 27 2.32 0.87 5.35
N MET A 28 3.39 0.07 5.31
CA MET A 28 3.61 -1.03 6.25
C MET A 28 3.67 -0.57 7.71
N ARG A 29 4.27 0.59 7.98
CA ARG A 29 4.26 1.16 9.34
C ARG A 29 2.83 1.49 9.79
N THR A 30 2.02 2.06 8.90
CA THR A 30 0.60 2.32 9.18
C THR A 30 -0.17 1.03 9.40
N ILE A 31 0.01 0.01 8.56
CA ILE A 31 -0.68 -1.29 8.68
C ILE A 31 -0.37 -1.94 10.02
N ASN A 32 0.90 -1.97 10.43
CA ASN A 32 1.30 -2.54 11.70
C ASN A 32 0.70 -1.80 12.91
N ASN A 33 0.47 -0.49 12.77
CA ASN A 33 -0.17 0.34 13.80
C ASN A 33 -1.71 0.30 13.74
N SER A 34 -2.30 -0.03 12.58
CA SER A 34 -3.76 0.03 12.32
C SER A 34 -4.43 -1.34 12.37
N MET A 35 -3.69 -2.45 12.36
CA MET A 35 -4.23 -3.78 12.63
C MET A 35 -4.56 -3.92 14.12
N VAL A 36 -5.66 -3.31 14.53
CA VAL A 36 -6.26 -3.47 15.87
C VAL A 36 -6.70 -4.93 16.01
N GLY A 37 -6.06 -5.69 16.90
CA GLY A 37 -6.34 -7.11 17.15
C GLY A 37 -5.35 -8.10 16.55
N CYS A 38 -4.29 -7.62 15.87
CA CYS A 38 -3.15 -8.45 15.49
C CYS A 38 -2.05 -8.23 16.53
N ASP A 39 -1.96 -9.12 17.54
CA ASP A 39 -0.90 -9.06 18.57
C ASP A 39 0.50 -9.27 17.98
N SER A 40 0.59 -9.82 16.76
CA SER A 40 1.84 -10.10 16.08
C SER A 40 2.13 -9.09 14.97
N PRO A 41 3.37 -8.57 14.88
CA PRO A 41 3.73 -7.66 13.80
C PRO A 41 3.67 -8.37 12.45
N VAL A 42 3.21 -7.66 11.41
CA VAL A 42 3.14 -8.20 10.05
C VAL A 42 4.30 -7.73 9.19
N ARG A 43 4.87 -8.64 8.39
CA ARG A 43 5.86 -8.31 7.36
C ARG A 43 5.25 -8.34 5.97
N LEU A 44 5.75 -7.44 5.12
CA LEU A 44 5.45 -7.47 3.70
C LEU A 44 6.10 -8.70 3.05
N VAL A 45 5.31 -9.54 2.40
CA VAL A 45 5.81 -10.67 1.60
C VAL A 45 5.99 -10.23 0.15
N LYS A 46 4.95 -9.63 -0.44
CA LYS A 46 4.96 -9.26 -1.85
C LYS A 46 3.94 -8.17 -2.16
N VAL A 47 4.29 -7.26 -3.05
CA VAL A 47 3.31 -6.36 -3.69
C VAL A 47 2.66 -7.11 -4.86
N LEU A 48 1.34 -7.26 -4.82
CA LEU A 48 0.58 -7.98 -5.84
C LEU A 48 0.15 -7.05 -6.97
N LYS A 49 -0.38 -5.88 -6.60
CA LYS A 49 -0.92 -4.93 -7.56
C LYS A 49 -0.86 -3.52 -7.00
N VAL A 50 -0.59 -2.57 -7.89
CA VAL A 50 -0.66 -1.15 -7.57
C VAL A 50 -1.48 -0.46 -8.64
N LYS A 51 -2.49 0.28 -8.21
CA LYS A 51 -3.24 1.18 -9.07
C LYS A 51 -3.06 2.62 -8.60
N ARG A 52 -3.02 3.55 -9.54
CA ARG A 52 -3.00 4.98 -9.28
C ARG A 52 -4.27 5.60 -9.85
N LYS A 53 -4.76 6.65 -9.21
CA LYS A 53 -5.82 7.50 -9.75
C LYS A 53 -5.44 8.95 -9.51
N ARG A 54 -5.46 9.75 -10.58
CA ARG A 54 -5.24 11.19 -10.50
C ARG A 54 -6.50 11.86 -9.94
N VAL A 55 -6.31 12.65 -8.89
CA VAL A 55 -7.33 13.49 -8.25
C VAL A 55 -6.70 14.90 -8.07
N ALA A 56 -7.01 15.63 -7.00
CA ALA A 56 -6.23 16.80 -6.55
C ALA A 56 -4.84 16.40 -5.98
N GLY A 57 -4.16 15.46 -6.64
CA GLY A 57 -3.04 14.67 -6.12
C GLY A 57 -3.06 13.26 -6.72
N TYR A 58 -2.52 12.28 -6.01
CA TYR A 58 -2.58 10.88 -6.43
C TYR A 58 -3.15 10.00 -5.33
N ARG A 59 -4.16 9.20 -5.68
CA ARG A 59 -4.57 8.05 -4.86
C ARG A 59 -3.85 6.81 -5.37
N TYR A 60 -3.28 6.05 -4.44
CA TYR A 60 -2.66 4.77 -4.71
C TYR A 60 -3.48 3.68 -4.03
N LEU A 61 -3.91 2.69 -4.79
CA LEU A 61 -4.49 1.47 -4.27
C LEU A 61 -3.41 0.39 -4.33
N LEU A 62 -2.97 -0.03 -3.15
CA LEU A 62 -1.93 -1.04 -2.99
C LEU A 62 -2.60 -2.33 -2.54
N GLN A 63 -2.34 -3.40 -3.27
CA GLN A 63 -2.70 -4.75 -2.88
C GLN A 63 -1.41 -5.49 -2.57
N VAL A 64 -1.23 -5.87 -1.31
CA VAL A 64 -0.04 -6.58 -0.87
C VAL A 64 -0.42 -7.88 -0.18
N LEU A 65 0.53 -8.80 -0.19
CA LEU A 65 0.54 -9.99 0.63
C LEU A 65 1.40 -9.69 1.86
N VAL A 66 0.82 -9.84 3.04
CA VAL A 66 1.52 -9.78 4.32
C VAL A 66 1.52 -11.14 5.00
N GLN A 67 2.49 -11.32 5.88
CA GLN A 67 2.61 -12.50 6.74
C GLN A 67 2.80 -12.03 8.17
N GLU A 68 2.08 -12.64 9.10
CA GLU A 68 2.29 -12.45 10.53
C GLU A 68 3.66 -13.04 10.91
N ILE A 69 4.45 -12.27 11.66
CA ILE A 69 5.67 -12.75 12.27
C ILE A 69 5.24 -13.39 13.60
N PRO A 70 5.29 -14.73 13.74
CA PRO A 70 4.92 -15.35 14.99
C PRO A 70 5.87 -14.86 16.09
N ASP A 71 5.31 -14.38 17.19
CA ASP A 71 6.08 -14.16 18.40
C ASP A 71 6.60 -15.53 18.89
N SER A 72 7.84 -15.59 19.38
CA SER A 72 8.65 -16.82 19.45
C SER A 72 8.18 -17.90 20.43
N ASN A 73 6.91 -17.89 20.86
CA ASN A 73 6.34 -18.86 21.79
C ASN A 73 5.11 -19.64 21.33
N LEU A 74 4.48 -19.34 20.18
CA LEU A 74 3.34 -20.13 19.71
C LEU A 74 3.62 -20.75 18.35
N SER A 75 3.60 -22.08 18.33
CA SER A 75 3.57 -22.92 17.13
C SER A 75 2.25 -22.69 16.39
N GLU A 76 2.15 -21.54 15.71
CA GLU A 76 0.93 -21.16 15.01
C GLU A 76 1.18 -20.98 13.52
N LYS A 77 0.18 -21.43 12.77
CA LYS A 77 0.16 -21.57 11.33
C LYS A 77 0.61 -20.27 10.68
N LYS A 78 1.54 -20.36 9.71
CA LYS A 78 1.87 -19.24 8.80
C LYS A 78 0.60 -18.77 8.09
N SER A 79 -0.06 -17.76 8.66
CA SER A 79 -1.20 -17.13 8.03
C SER A 79 -0.70 -16.11 7.00
N LEU A 80 -1.15 -16.28 5.76
CA LEU A 80 -0.86 -15.36 4.66
C LEU A 80 -2.14 -14.56 4.40
N SER A 81 -2.06 -13.26 4.59
CA SER A 81 -3.21 -12.37 4.47
C SER A 81 -2.98 -11.41 3.30
N VAL A 82 -3.95 -11.32 2.40
CA VAL A 82 -3.96 -10.29 1.36
C VAL A 82 -4.65 -9.07 1.92
N VAL A 83 -3.92 -7.96 1.97
CA VAL A 83 -4.43 -6.70 2.50
C VAL A 83 -4.43 -5.67 1.38
N SER A 84 -5.57 -4.99 1.23
CA SER A 84 -5.73 -3.90 0.28
C SER A 84 -5.89 -2.59 1.05
N PHE A 85 -5.12 -1.59 0.69
CA PHE A 85 -5.20 -0.27 1.31
C PHE A 85 -5.13 0.83 0.26
N LEU A 86 -5.88 1.88 0.54
CA LEU A 86 -5.94 3.07 -0.30
C LEU A 86 -5.18 4.17 0.43
N LEU A 87 -4.04 4.57 -0.15
CA LEU A 87 -3.32 5.75 0.28
C LEU A 87 -3.73 6.94 -0.58
N LEU A 88 -4.14 8.02 0.07
CA LEU A 88 -4.20 9.31 -0.56
C LEU A 88 -2.84 9.99 -0.37
N CYS A 89 -2.10 10.17 -1.45
CA CYS A 89 -0.93 11.01 -1.49
C CYS A 89 -1.35 12.36 -2.08
N GLU A 90 -1.88 13.23 -1.22
CA GLU A 90 -1.89 14.65 -1.51
C GLU A 90 -0.43 15.10 -1.43
N GLN A 91 0.22 15.28 -2.58
CA GLN A 91 1.45 16.05 -2.62
C GLN A 91 1.09 17.48 -2.21
N ASN A 92 1.05 17.74 -0.91
CA ASN A 92 1.34 19.06 -0.40
C ASN A 92 2.85 19.22 -0.62
N TYR A 93 3.23 19.51 -1.87
CA TYR A 93 4.57 19.95 -2.22
C TYR A 93 4.70 21.34 -1.60
N VAL A 94 4.88 21.38 -0.28
CA VAL A 94 5.44 22.56 0.37
C VAL A 94 6.77 22.76 -0.33
N SER A 95 6.84 23.82 -1.12
CA SER A 95 8.06 24.36 -1.70
C SER A 95 9.10 24.56 -0.60
N LEU A 96 9.85 23.52 -0.25
CA LEU A 96 11.01 23.62 0.61
C LEU A 96 12.19 24.00 -0.28
N HIS A 97 12.46 25.30 -0.24
CA HIS A 97 13.68 26.02 -0.62
C HIS A 97 13.99 26.17 -2.12
N ALA A 98 13.64 27.36 -2.63
CA ALA A 98 14.58 28.09 -3.47
C ALA A 98 15.71 28.63 -2.56
N PRO A 99 16.99 28.30 -2.78
CA PRO A 99 18.08 29.11 -2.27
C PRO A 99 18.24 30.32 -3.20
N THR A 100 18.05 31.52 -2.65
CA THR A 100 18.57 32.77 -3.24
C THR A 100 19.95 33.03 -2.66
#